data_AF-A0A5S9M1P7-F1
#
_entry.id   AF-A0A5S9M1P7-F1
#
_cell.length_a   1.000
_cell.length_b   1.000
_cell.length_c   1.000
_cell.angle_alpha   90.00
_cell.angle_beta   90.00
_cell.angle_gamma   90.00
#
_symmetry.space_group_name_H-M   'P 1'
#
loop_
_entity.id
_entity.type
_entity.pdbx_description
1 polymer ?
#
loop_
_entity_poly.entity_id
_entity_poly.type
_entity_poly.pdbx_seq_one_letter_code
_entity_poly.pdbx_strand_id
1 'polypeptide(L)'
;MDAVECPPTYSVSPDVIVGIMAGGDSAFSQAAEDVEDSEEAGKQDLVHIHLTSKDTVVGIAASGRTPYIIGALNYAKSIGAKTVALSCNEQAEISELADCAIEVIVGPEAITGSTRMKAASAHKMILNMLSTSVMIRQGKVYENLMVDVKVSNHKLKERAITIIQHVTNAFLRTSREDS
;
A
#
# COMPACT_ATOMS: atom_id res chain seq x y z
N MET A 1 -0.74 4.48 4.31
CA MET A 1 0.58 5.15 4.24
C MET A 1 1.31 4.80 2.95
N ASP A 2 1.56 3.51 2.67
CA ASP A 2 2.25 3.04 1.44
C ASP A 2 1.68 3.63 0.14
N ALA A 3 0.34 3.62 -0.02
CA ALA A 3 -0.37 4.25 -1.14
C ALA A 3 0.03 5.72 -1.40
N VAL A 4 0.20 6.52 -0.34
CA VAL A 4 0.51 7.96 -0.44
C VAL A 4 1.96 8.20 -0.89
N GLU A 5 2.84 7.23 -0.67
CA GLU A 5 4.25 7.31 -1.08
C GLU A 5 4.44 6.95 -2.56
N CYS A 6 3.46 6.28 -3.18
CA CYS A 6 3.59 5.81 -4.56
C CYS A 6 3.62 6.93 -5.61
N PRO A 7 2.71 7.93 -5.62
CA PRO A 7 2.77 9.03 -6.58
C PRO A 7 4.09 9.83 -6.61
N PRO A 8 4.68 10.27 -5.48
CA PRO A 8 5.94 11.00 -5.53
C PRO A 8 7.15 10.11 -5.88
N THR A 9 7.08 8.81 -5.58
CA THR A 9 8.19 7.86 -5.79
C THR A 9 8.25 7.34 -7.22
N TYR A 10 7.09 7.02 -7.81
CA TYR A 10 6.98 6.32 -9.10
C TYR A 10 6.22 7.12 -10.16
N SER A 11 5.86 8.39 -9.87
CA SER A 11 5.10 9.30 -10.75
C SER A 11 3.80 8.70 -11.30
N VAL A 12 3.14 7.85 -10.51
CA VAL A 12 1.84 7.24 -10.84
C VAL A 12 0.67 8.10 -10.36
N SER A 13 -0.50 7.91 -10.96
CA SER A 13 -1.75 8.52 -10.45
C SER A 13 -2.02 8.03 -9.02
N PRO A 14 -2.57 8.86 -8.12
CA PRO A 14 -3.08 8.43 -6.82
C PRO A 14 -4.10 7.29 -6.91
N ASP A 15 -4.76 7.12 -8.06
CA ASP A 15 -5.77 6.07 -8.28
C ASP A 15 -5.17 4.68 -8.56
N VAL A 16 -3.84 4.57 -8.72
CA VAL A 16 -3.18 3.27 -9.01
C VAL A 16 -3.06 2.41 -7.75
N ILE A 17 -2.80 3.03 -6.60
CA ILE A 17 -2.75 2.36 -5.30
C ILE A 17 -3.54 3.22 -4.32
N VAL A 18 -4.70 2.73 -3.92
CA VAL A 18 -5.65 3.45 -3.07
C VAL A 18 -5.67 2.82 -1.68
N GLY A 19 -5.52 3.64 -0.64
CA GLY A 19 -5.70 3.23 0.75
C GLY A 19 -7.12 3.55 1.22
N ILE A 20 -7.81 2.57 1.78
CA ILE A 20 -9.15 2.71 2.36
C ILE A 20 -9.06 2.30 3.83
N MET A 21 -9.79 3.00 4.70
CA MET A 21 -9.83 2.74 6.14
C MET A 21 -11.28 2.77 6.61
N ALA A 22 -11.64 1.84 7.50
CA ALA A 22 -12.92 1.86 8.19
C ALA A 22 -13.12 3.23 8.88
N GLY A 23 -14.25 3.88 8.59
CA GLY A 23 -14.56 5.22 9.12
C GLY A 23 -13.97 6.40 8.33
N GLY A 24 -13.33 6.14 7.18
CA GLY A 24 -12.88 7.16 6.23
C GLY A 24 -11.81 8.11 6.78
N ASP A 25 -11.74 9.33 6.25
CA ASP A 25 -10.70 10.31 6.61
C ASP A 25 -10.73 10.71 8.09
N SER A 26 -11.89 10.68 8.75
CA SER A 26 -12.02 10.94 10.19
C SER A 26 -11.25 9.92 11.04
N ALA A 27 -11.09 8.69 10.55
CA ALA A 27 -10.39 7.62 11.26
C ALA A 27 -8.89 7.91 11.48
N PHE A 28 -8.29 8.83 10.71
CA PHE A 28 -6.92 9.28 10.93
C PHE A 28 -6.73 10.05 12.24
N SER A 29 -7.78 10.72 12.73
CA SER A 29 -7.72 11.52 13.95
C SER A 29 -8.31 10.81 15.16
N GLN A 30 -9.32 9.94 14.95
CA GLN A 30 -10.01 9.22 16.01
C GLN A 30 -10.44 7.84 15.51
N ALA A 31 -10.14 6.79 16.28
CA ALA A 31 -10.52 5.42 15.93
C ALA A 31 -12.05 5.27 15.81
N ALA A 32 -12.50 4.52 14.80
CA ALA A 32 -13.90 4.28 14.50
C ALA A 32 -14.26 2.80 14.74
N GLU A 33 -14.26 2.39 16.01
CA GLU A 33 -14.45 0.98 16.42
C GLU A 33 -15.77 0.38 15.88
N ASP A 34 -16.88 1.12 15.97
CA ASP A 34 -18.19 0.66 15.48
C ASP A 34 -18.21 0.32 13.97
N VAL A 35 -17.30 0.91 13.19
CA VAL A 35 -17.21 0.67 11.73
C VAL A 35 -16.40 -0.60 11.44
N GLU A 36 -15.40 -0.92 12.27
CA GLU A 36 -14.60 -2.14 12.10
C GLU A 36 -15.45 -3.42 12.25
N ASP A 37 -16.52 -3.34 13.04
CA ASP A 37 -17.46 -4.43 13.27
C ASP A 37 -18.56 -4.56 12.19
N SER A 38 -18.51 -3.77 11.11
CA SER A 38 -19.50 -3.77 10.04
C SER A 38 -18.97 -4.33 8.71
N GLU A 39 -19.38 -5.54 8.35
CA GLU A 39 -19.09 -6.12 7.03
C GLU A 39 -19.65 -5.27 5.87
N GLU A 40 -20.87 -4.74 6.04
CA GLU A 40 -21.53 -3.95 5.00
C GLU A 40 -20.78 -2.64 4.74
N ALA A 41 -20.17 -2.02 5.77
CA ALA A 41 -19.36 -0.83 5.58
C ALA A 41 -18.14 -1.11 4.68
N GLY A 42 -17.45 -2.23 4.88
CA GLY A 42 -16.31 -2.63 4.04
C GLY A 42 -16.69 -2.83 2.58
N LYS A 43 -17.86 -3.44 2.33
CA LYS A 43 -18.42 -3.53 0.98
C LYS A 43 -18.76 -2.16 0.39
N GLN A 44 -19.42 -1.29 1.16
CA GLN A 44 -19.86 0.02 0.70
C GLN A 44 -18.69 0.91 0.26
N ASP A 45 -17.57 0.88 0.99
CA ASP A 45 -16.39 1.66 0.61
C ASP A 45 -15.81 1.18 -0.73
N LEU A 46 -15.79 -0.14 -0.98
CA LEU A 46 -15.37 -0.68 -2.28
C LEU A 46 -16.35 -0.36 -3.42
N VAL A 47 -17.65 -0.31 -3.14
CA VAL A 47 -18.65 0.17 -4.10
C VAL A 47 -18.40 1.65 -4.43
N HIS A 48 -18.12 2.47 -3.41
CA HIS A 48 -17.94 3.91 -3.56
C HIS A 48 -16.73 4.27 -4.44
N ILE A 49 -15.65 3.49 -4.34
CA ILE A 49 -14.48 3.67 -5.22
C ILE A 49 -14.64 3.01 -6.60
N HIS A 50 -15.83 2.50 -6.92
CA HIS A 50 -16.15 1.87 -8.20
C HIS A 50 -15.24 0.67 -8.52
N LEU A 51 -14.94 -0.16 -7.52
CA LEU A 51 -14.12 -1.36 -7.69
C LEU A 51 -14.63 -2.24 -8.84
N THR A 52 -13.72 -2.74 -9.66
CA THR A 52 -13.99 -3.61 -10.80
C THR A 52 -13.25 -4.94 -10.70
N SER A 53 -13.60 -5.90 -11.56
CA SER A 53 -12.91 -7.19 -11.66
C SER A 53 -11.45 -7.09 -12.15
N LYS A 54 -11.01 -5.91 -12.60
CA LYS A 54 -9.63 -5.67 -13.04
C LYS A 54 -8.72 -5.24 -11.89
N ASP A 55 -9.32 -4.92 -10.75
CA ASP A 55 -8.61 -4.45 -9.57
C ASP A 55 -8.20 -5.62 -8.67
N THR A 56 -7.32 -5.32 -7.72
CA THR A 56 -6.90 -6.26 -6.67
C THR A 56 -7.14 -5.61 -5.31
N VAL A 57 -7.80 -6.34 -4.41
CA VAL A 57 -8.07 -5.90 -3.04
C VAL A 57 -7.15 -6.63 -2.08
N VAL A 58 -6.42 -5.88 -1.26
CA VAL A 58 -5.59 -6.41 -0.17
C VAL A 58 -6.29 -6.10 1.15
N GLY A 59 -6.91 -7.11 1.76
CA GLY A 59 -7.54 -7.03 3.07
C GLY A 59 -6.50 -7.18 4.19
N ILE A 60 -6.43 -6.21 5.10
CA ILE A 60 -5.39 -6.16 6.12
C ILE A 60 -6.04 -6.18 7.50
N ALA A 61 -5.85 -7.27 8.26
CA ALA A 61 -6.28 -7.34 9.64
C ALA A 61 -5.31 -8.21 10.44
N ALA A 62 -4.61 -7.61 11.42
CA ALA A 62 -3.68 -8.37 12.27
C ALA A 62 -4.39 -9.52 13.00
N SER A 63 -5.63 -9.29 13.44
CA SER A 63 -6.49 -10.29 14.08
C SER A 63 -6.90 -11.42 13.14
N GLY A 64 -6.93 -11.17 11.83
CA GLY A 64 -7.38 -12.11 10.82
C GLY A 64 -8.91 -12.31 10.74
N ARG A 65 -9.71 -11.54 11.49
CA ARG A 65 -11.16 -11.75 11.64
C ARG A 65 -11.99 -10.47 11.72
N THR A 66 -11.44 -9.34 11.30
CA THR A 66 -12.13 -8.04 11.39
C THR A 66 -13.30 -8.03 10.40
N PRO A 67 -14.57 -7.84 10.86
CA PRO A 67 -15.76 -7.91 10.00
C PRO A 67 -15.71 -6.96 8.80
N TYR A 68 -15.29 -5.72 8.97
CA TYR A 68 -15.12 -4.77 7.86
C TYR A 68 -14.26 -5.34 6.72
N ILE A 69 -13.16 -6.04 7.05
CA ILE A 69 -12.28 -6.66 6.05
C ILE A 69 -12.92 -7.91 5.43
N ILE A 70 -13.64 -8.70 6.21
CA ILE A 70 -14.41 -9.86 5.71
C ILE A 70 -15.42 -9.42 4.66
N GLY A 71 -16.23 -8.39 4.96
CA GLY A 71 -17.22 -7.86 4.03
C GLY A 71 -16.60 -7.27 2.75
N ALA A 72 -15.48 -6.56 2.89
CA ALA A 72 -14.72 -6.04 1.75
C ALA A 72 -14.19 -7.17 0.83
N LEU A 73 -13.57 -8.21 1.40
CA LEU A 73 -13.04 -9.34 0.63
C LEU A 73 -14.15 -10.16 -0.04
N ASN A 74 -15.26 -10.41 0.66
CA ASN A 74 -16.41 -11.10 0.10
C ASN A 74 -17.00 -10.34 -1.10
N TYR A 75 -17.16 -9.02 -0.98
CA TYR A 75 -17.64 -8.19 -2.08
C TYR A 75 -16.67 -8.20 -3.26
N ALA A 76 -15.37 -7.99 -3.02
CA ALA A 76 -14.34 -8.03 -4.06
C ALA A 76 -14.36 -9.35 -4.84
N LYS A 77 -14.48 -10.48 -4.14
CA LYS A 77 -14.61 -11.81 -4.75
C LYS A 77 -15.90 -11.95 -5.56
N SER A 78 -17.02 -11.43 -5.06
CA SER A 78 -18.33 -11.51 -5.73
C SER A 78 -18.36 -10.81 -7.10
N ILE A 79 -17.55 -9.76 -7.28
CA ILE A 79 -17.42 -9.04 -8.55
C ILE A 79 -16.27 -9.58 -9.44
N GLY A 80 -15.53 -10.58 -8.96
CA GLY A 80 -14.42 -11.20 -9.68
C GLY A 80 -13.08 -10.46 -9.59
N ALA A 81 -12.92 -9.52 -8.64
CA ALA A 81 -11.63 -8.90 -8.37
C ALA A 81 -10.69 -9.89 -7.67
N LYS A 82 -9.38 -9.72 -7.85
CA LYS A 82 -8.40 -10.54 -7.12
C LYS A 82 -8.32 -10.12 -5.67
N THR A 83 -8.19 -11.10 -4.79
CA THR A 83 -8.20 -10.86 -3.34
C THR A 83 -6.94 -11.40 -2.69
N VAL A 84 -6.36 -10.59 -1.81
CA VAL A 84 -5.21 -10.96 -0.96
C VAL A 84 -5.59 -10.67 0.49
N ALA A 85 -5.27 -11.59 1.40
CA ALA A 85 -5.42 -11.39 2.83
C ALA A 85 -4.05 -11.27 3.50
N LEU A 86 -3.92 -10.29 4.40
CA LEU A 86 -2.73 -10.06 5.20
C LEU A 86 -3.09 -10.08 6.70
N SER A 87 -2.59 -11.10 7.41
CA SER A 87 -2.88 -11.34 8.82
C SER A 87 -1.61 -11.66 9.62
N CYS A 88 -1.72 -11.64 10.95
CA CYS A 88 -0.64 -12.06 11.86
C CYS A 88 -0.97 -13.33 12.65
N ASN A 89 -2.04 -14.03 12.26
CA ASN A 89 -2.50 -15.27 12.88
C ASN A 89 -2.55 -16.38 11.82
N GLU A 90 -2.19 -17.60 12.23
CA GLU A 90 -2.31 -18.78 11.39
C GLU A 90 -3.79 -19.10 11.14
N GLN A 91 -4.11 -19.56 9.93
CA GLN A 91 -5.47 -19.97 9.55
C GLN A 91 -6.49 -18.88 9.85
N ALA A 92 -6.14 -17.63 9.54
CA ALA A 92 -7.04 -16.51 9.75
C ALA A 92 -8.30 -16.66 8.89
N GLU A 93 -9.44 -16.23 9.40
CA GLU A 93 -10.72 -16.27 8.68
C GLU A 93 -10.63 -15.55 7.33
N ILE A 94 -10.01 -14.37 7.29
CA ILE A 94 -9.78 -13.64 6.03
C ILE A 94 -8.87 -14.39 5.04
N SER A 95 -7.98 -15.27 5.52
CA SER A 95 -7.09 -16.07 4.67
C SER A 95 -7.86 -17.10 3.86
N GLU A 96 -8.93 -17.66 4.41
CA GLU A 96 -9.80 -18.63 3.71
C GLU A 96 -10.67 -17.94 2.64
N LEU A 97 -10.96 -16.65 2.82
CA LEU A 97 -11.79 -15.88 1.90
C LEU A 97 -11.01 -15.42 0.65
N ALA A 98 -9.71 -15.15 0.79
CA ALA A 98 -8.88 -14.56 -0.26
C ALA A 98 -8.27 -15.59 -1.24
N ASP A 99 -7.96 -15.16 -2.46
CA ASP A 99 -7.24 -15.98 -3.46
C ASP A 99 -5.79 -16.27 -3.03
N CYS A 100 -5.19 -15.35 -2.27
CA CYS A 100 -3.83 -15.47 -1.75
C CYS A 100 -3.79 -15.00 -0.29
N ALA A 101 -3.23 -15.82 0.60
CA ALA A 101 -3.04 -15.49 1.99
C ALA A 101 -1.57 -15.20 2.29
N ILE A 102 -1.32 -14.13 3.04
CA ILE A 102 -0.02 -13.76 3.60
C ILE A 102 -0.19 -13.71 5.12
N GLU A 103 0.19 -14.81 5.78
CA GLU A 103 0.14 -14.93 7.24
C GLU A 103 1.53 -14.69 7.82
N VAL A 104 1.74 -13.56 8.50
CA VAL A 104 3.02 -13.18 9.08
C VAL A 104 3.01 -13.34 10.59
N ILE A 105 3.45 -14.50 11.07
CA ILE A 105 3.39 -14.85 12.49
C ILE A 105 4.50 -14.11 13.25
N VAL A 106 4.13 -12.98 13.86
CA VAL A 106 5.06 -12.14 14.64
C VAL A 106 5.16 -12.55 16.12
N GLY A 107 4.30 -13.47 16.57
CA GLY A 107 4.17 -13.91 17.97
C GLY A 107 3.58 -12.84 18.90
N PRO A 108 3.43 -13.13 20.20
CA PRO A 108 2.78 -12.25 21.17
C PRO A 108 3.40 -10.86 21.24
N GLU A 109 2.57 -9.81 21.29
CA GLU A 109 3.04 -8.43 21.39
C GLU A 109 3.61 -8.12 22.77
N ALA A 110 4.54 -7.15 22.84
CA ALA A 110 5.13 -6.73 24.11
C ALA A 110 4.08 -6.14 25.08
N ILE A 111 3.06 -5.49 24.52
CA ILE A 111 1.82 -5.13 25.22
C ILE A 111 0.73 -6.04 24.65
N THR A 112 0.16 -6.92 25.47
CA THR A 112 -0.85 -7.90 25.04
C THR A 112 -1.96 -7.23 24.24
N GLY A 113 -2.18 -7.70 23.01
CA GLY A 113 -3.22 -7.19 22.12
C GLY A 113 -2.86 -5.91 21.34
N SER A 114 -1.76 -5.23 21.65
CA SER A 114 -1.35 -4.00 20.96
C SER A 114 -0.68 -4.29 19.60
N THR A 115 -1.48 -4.72 18.63
CA THR A 115 -1.04 -5.09 17.26
C THR A 115 -0.47 -3.93 16.44
N ARG A 116 -0.61 -2.68 16.91
CA ARG A 116 0.12 -1.52 16.35
C ARG A 116 1.65 -1.61 16.47
N MET A 117 2.18 -2.64 17.13
CA MET A 117 3.62 -2.85 17.35
C MET A 117 4.24 -3.75 16.27
N LYS A 118 4.50 -5.03 16.56
CA LYS A 118 5.19 -5.92 15.62
C LYS A 118 4.32 -6.20 14.39
N ALA A 119 3.03 -6.46 14.58
CA ALA A 119 2.11 -6.76 13.48
C ALA A 119 2.04 -5.59 12.48
N ALA A 120 1.81 -4.35 12.94
CA ALA A 120 1.81 -3.18 12.07
C ALA A 120 3.17 -2.93 11.39
N SER A 121 4.28 -3.20 12.09
CA SER A 121 5.63 -3.08 11.49
C SER A 121 5.84 -4.10 10.36
N ALA A 122 5.43 -5.34 10.57
CA ALA A 122 5.49 -6.39 9.55
C ALA A 122 4.60 -6.07 8.36
N HIS A 123 3.35 -5.63 8.60
CA HIS A 123 2.43 -5.22 7.54
C HIS A 123 3.01 -4.08 6.71
N LYS A 124 3.64 -3.07 7.34
CA LYS A 124 4.29 -1.98 6.59
C LYS A 124 5.37 -2.52 5.64
N MET A 125 6.24 -3.42 6.13
CA MET A 125 7.29 -4.01 5.29
C MET A 125 6.71 -4.76 4.10
N ILE A 126 5.65 -5.55 4.32
CA ILE A 126 4.98 -6.31 3.27
C ILE A 126 4.32 -5.39 2.24
N LEU A 127 3.62 -4.34 2.68
CA LEU A 127 3.02 -3.38 1.76
C LEU A 127 4.07 -2.67 0.91
N ASN A 128 5.18 -2.25 1.51
CA ASN A 128 6.31 -1.67 0.78
C ASN A 128 6.89 -2.68 -0.23
N MET A 129 6.97 -3.97 0.10
CA MET A 129 7.39 -5.01 -0.84
C MET A 129 6.41 -5.15 -2.00
N LEU A 130 5.11 -5.18 -1.74
CA LEU A 130 4.08 -5.32 -2.77
C LEU A 130 4.11 -4.14 -3.75
N SER A 131 4.00 -2.91 -3.25
CA SER A 131 3.98 -1.70 -4.08
C SER A 131 5.28 -1.54 -4.88
N THR A 132 6.43 -1.67 -4.22
CA THR A 132 7.73 -1.56 -4.87
C THR A 132 7.94 -2.63 -5.93
N SER A 133 7.59 -3.89 -5.65
CA SER A 133 7.74 -4.98 -6.61
C SER A 133 6.85 -4.78 -7.85
N VAL A 134 5.61 -4.34 -7.66
CA VAL A 134 4.70 -4.01 -8.76
C VAL A 134 5.28 -2.88 -9.62
N MET A 135 5.79 -1.82 -8.99
CA MET A 135 6.33 -0.66 -9.71
C MET A 135 7.63 -0.99 -10.46
N ILE A 136 8.51 -1.82 -9.87
CA ILE A 136 9.68 -2.37 -10.57
C ILE A 136 9.23 -3.14 -11.82
N ARG A 137 8.24 -4.04 -11.68
CA ARG A 137 7.74 -4.84 -12.82
C ARG A 137 7.04 -4.00 -13.90
N GLN A 138 6.52 -2.84 -13.54
CA GLN A 138 5.97 -1.86 -14.49
C GLN A 138 7.04 -0.95 -15.12
N GLY A 139 8.32 -1.14 -14.82
CA GLY A 139 9.41 -0.36 -15.41
C GLY A 139 9.60 1.03 -14.80
N LYS A 140 9.04 1.29 -13.60
CA LYS A 140 9.21 2.56 -12.87
C LYS A 140 10.57 2.72 -12.19
N VAL A 141 11.38 1.66 -12.22
CA VAL A 141 12.72 1.58 -11.65
C VAL A 141 13.66 1.02 -12.71
N TYR A 142 14.84 1.60 -12.84
CA TYR A 142 15.93 1.10 -13.69
C TYR A 142 17.08 0.68 -12.80
N GLU A 143 17.49 -0.59 -12.87
CA GLU A 143 18.42 -1.19 -11.89
C GLU A 143 17.90 -0.97 -10.46
N ASN A 144 18.55 -0.10 -9.67
CA ASN A 144 18.11 0.31 -8.34
C ASN A 144 17.83 1.83 -8.26
N LEU A 145 17.72 2.50 -9.41
CA LEU A 145 17.53 3.94 -9.54
C LEU A 145 16.05 4.28 -9.72
N MET A 146 15.59 5.25 -8.92
CA MET A 146 14.25 5.82 -8.98
C MET A 146 14.13 6.78 -10.17
N VAL A 147 14.07 6.22 -11.37
CA VAL A 147 14.11 6.97 -12.63
C VAL A 147 12.82 7.74 -12.92
N ASP A 148 11.69 7.29 -12.38
CA ASP A 148 10.39 7.95 -12.57
C ASP A 148 9.99 8.79 -11.34
N VAL A 149 10.96 9.48 -10.74
CA VAL A 149 10.74 10.31 -9.54
C VAL A 149 10.04 11.62 -9.88
N LYS A 150 9.01 12.00 -9.12
CA LYS A 150 8.35 13.29 -9.29
C LYS A 150 9.18 14.39 -8.61
N VAL A 151 9.82 15.25 -9.39
CA VAL A 151 10.66 16.35 -8.86
C VAL A 151 9.77 17.45 -8.26
N SER A 152 9.46 17.33 -6.97
CA SER A 152 8.59 18.26 -6.24
C SER A 152 9.34 19.19 -5.27
N ASN A 153 10.62 18.94 -5.01
CA ASN A 153 11.45 19.74 -4.11
C ASN A 153 12.93 19.68 -4.52
N HIS A 154 13.74 20.56 -3.92
CA HIS A 154 15.17 20.69 -4.23
C HIS A 154 15.95 19.37 -4.07
N LYS A 155 15.67 18.60 -3.01
CA LYS A 155 16.32 17.30 -2.75
C LYS A 155 16.03 16.29 -3.88
N LEU A 156 14.79 16.26 -4.39
CA LEU A 156 14.42 15.38 -5.49
C LEU A 156 15.00 15.84 -6.84
N LYS A 157 15.18 17.16 -7.03
CA LYS A 157 15.86 17.71 -8.22
C LYS A 157 17.32 17.26 -8.28
N GLU A 158 18.06 17.42 -7.17
CA GLU A 158 19.43 16.94 -7.05
C GLU A 158 19.54 15.43 -7.32
N ARG A 159 18.62 14.65 -6.74
CA ARG A 159 18.58 13.20 -6.98
C ARG A 159 18.37 12.86 -8.45
N ALA A 160 17.45 13.53 -9.14
CA ALA A 160 17.20 13.30 -10.56
C ALA A 160 18.43 13.63 -11.42
N ILE A 161 19.13 14.73 -11.11
CA ILE A 161 20.40 15.09 -11.77
C ILE A 161 21.44 13.97 -11.58
N THR A 162 21.64 13.51 -10.35
CA THR A 162 22.59 12.43 -10.05
C THR A 162 22.25 11.14 -10.79
N ILE A 163 20.97 10.79 -10.88
CA ILE A 163 20.51 9.60 -11.63
C ILE A 163 20.85 9.74 -13.11
N ILE A 164 20.57 10.88 -13.73
CA ILE A 164 20.88 11.11 -15.15
C ILE A 164 22.39 11.01 -15.40
N GLN A 165 23.21 11.65 -14.56
CA GLN A 165 24.66 11.58 -14.66
C GLN A 165 25.18 10.15 -14.59
N HIS A 166 24.63 9.36 -13.66
CA HIS A 166 25.03 7.96 -13.47
C HIS A 166 24.63 7.08 -14.66
N VAL A 167 23.40 7.23 -15.17
CA VAL A 167 22.89 6.41 -16.29
C VAL A 167 23.56 6.78 -17.62
N THR A 168 23.82 8.07 -17.85
CA THR A 168 24.35 8.55 -19.14
C THR A 168 25.87 8.66 -19.19
N ASN A 169 26.57 8.51 -18.06
CA ASN A 169 27.97 8.91 -17.89
C ASN A 169 28.27 10.35 -18.35
N ALA A 170 27.26 11.21 -18.46
CA ALA A 170 27.43 12.60 -18.87
C ALA A 170 27.76 13.45 -17.64
N PHE A 171 28.92 14.11 -17.66
CA PHE A 171 29.20 15.18 -16.71
C PHE A 171 28.37 16.41 -17.09
N LEU A 172 27.65 16.98 -16.13
CA LEU A 172 27.08 18.32 -16.30
C LEU A 172 28.24 19.30 -16.50
N ARG A 173 28.40 19.81 -17.73
CA ARG A 173 29.08 21.10 -17.91
C ARG A 173 28.18 22.15 -17.29
N THR A 174 28.47 22.54 -16.06
CA THR A 174 27.91 23.73 -15.45
C THR A 174 28.32 24.90 -16.34
N SER A 175 27.42 25.34 -17.20
CA SER A 175 27.52 26.67 -17.78
C SER A 175 27.25 27.60 -16.61
N ARG A 176 28.33 28.12 -16.00
CA ARG A 176 28.23 29.33 -15.19
C ARG A 176 27.63 30.38 -16.11
N GLU A 177 26.43 30.83 -15.80
CA GLU A 177 25.94 32.10 -16.31
C GLU A 177 26.85 33.19 -15.73
N ASP A 178 27.88 33.54 -16.50
CA ASP A 178 28.53 34.84 -16.39
C ASP A 178 27.56 35.85 -17.03
N SER A 179 26.80 36.54 -16.19
CA SER A 179 26.17 37.84 -16.49
C SER A 179 25.88 38.59 -15.20
#